data_AF-C0D4H1-F1
#
_entry.id   AF-C0D4H1-F1
#
_cell.length_a   1.000
_cell.length_b   1.000
_cell.length_c   1.000
_cell.angle_alpha   90.00
_cell.angle_beta   90.00
_cell.angle_gamma   90.00
#
_symmetry.space_group_name_H-M   'P 1'
#
loop_
_entity.id
_entity.type
_entity.pdbx_description
1 polymer ?
#
loop_
_entity_poly.entity_id
_entity_poly.type
_entity_poly.pdbx_seq_one_letter_code
_entity_poly.pdbx_strand_id
1 'polypeptide(L)'
;MLDKYGEEYYKALGDQGVAIESGSVALTKLETGECKEVMILEESVLKKREEEGSMLEVIYPTDGVISTPSPIMIIDDAHSANGNAAACEAVEEWFLSTEGQKYIVAGWMHSVRSDYPNAPYDAIPTSEIMSGVMPVDWVKCYTQREEIRTLFQENVTVPQ
;
A
#
# COMPACT_ATOMS: atom_id res chain seq x y z
N MET A 1 -3.76 -4.13 11.41
CA MET A 1 -3.32 -5.40 12.06
C MET A 1 -3.54 -5.38 13.56
N LEU A 2 -2.90 -4.48 14.33
CA LEU A 2 -3.04 -4.43 15.79
C LEU A 2 -4.51 -4.37 16.28
N ASP A 3 -5.34 -3.54 15.66
CA ASP A 3 -6.74 -3.40 16.06
C ASP A 3 -7.58 -4.66 15.84
N LYS A 4 -7.23 -5.45 14.82
CA LYS A 4 -7.99 -6.64 14.43
C LYS A 4 -7.50 -7.90 15.16
N TYR A 5 -6.19 -8.08 15.27
CA TYR A 5 -5.58 -9.32 15.75
C TYR A 5 -4.87 -9.18 17.10
N GLY A 6 -4.79 -7.97 17.66
CA GLY A 6 -4.12 -7.72 18.94
C GLY A 6 -2.60 -7.82 18.87
N GLU A 7 -1.96 -7.66 20.03
CA GLU A 7 -0.50 -7.73 20.17
C GLU A 7 0.03 -9.16 19.94
N GLU A 8 -0.80 -10.18 20.18
CA GLU A 8 -0.43 -11.59 19.97
C GLU A 8 -0.04 -11.86 18.52
N TYR A 9 -0.61 -11.13 17.57
CA TYR A 9 -0.22 -11.20 16.17
C TYR A 9 1.25 -10.80 15.96
N TYR A 10 1.72 -9.74 16.60
CA TYR A 10 3.13 -9.32 16.49
C TYR A 10 4.07 -10.31 17.16
N LYS A 11 3.70 -10.85 18.32
CA LYS A 11 4.46 -11.92 18.97
C LYS A 11 4.59 -13.14 18.07
N ALA A 12 3.48 -13.57 17.47
CA ALA A 12 3.48 -14.70 16.54
C ALA A 12 4.32 -14.44 15.28
N LEU A 13 4.40 -13.20 14.78
CA LEU A 13 5.32 -12.85 13.69
C LEU A 13 6.79 -12.96 14.13
N GLY A 14 7.13 -12.45 15.33
CA GLY A 14 8.47 -12.59 15.91
C GLY A 14 8.89 -14.04 16.10
N ASP A 15 8.01 -14.87 16.66
CA ASP A 15 8.24 -16.30 16.88
C ASP A 15 8.45 -17.07 15.56
N GLN A 16 7.87 -16.58 14.46
CA GLN A 16 8.08 -17.13 13.11
C GLN A 16 9.38 -16.64 12.44
N GLY A 17 10.10 -15.70 13.06
CA GLY A 17 11.36 -15.18 12.53
C GLY A 17 11.20 -14.44 11.20
N VAL A 18 10.10 -13.68 11.06
CA VAL A 18 9.87 -12.91 9.82
C VAL A 18 10.98 -11.89 9.57
N ALA A 19 11.34 -11.74 8.29
CA ALA A 19 12.31 -10.72 7.88
C ALA A 19 11.62 -9.37 7.63
N ILE A 20 12.29 -8.28 8.00
CA ILE A 20 11.86 -6.92 7.69
C ILE A 20 12.83 -6.36 6.65
N GLU A 21 12.33 -6.17 5.43
CA GLU A 21 13.15 -5.77 4.28
C GLU A 21 12.54 -4.58 3.54
N SER A 22 13.35 -3.88 2.76
CA SER A 22 12.83 -2.93 1.78
C SER A 22 12.08 -3.68 0.67
N GLY A 23 11.13 -3.01 0.00
CA GLY A 23 10.28 -3.66 -1.00
C GLY A 23 11.04 -4.36 -2.12
N SER A 24 12.12 -3.75 -2.64
CA SER A 24 12.95 -4.37 -3.69
C SER A 24 13.68 -5.63 -3.21
N VAL A 25 14.22 -5.61 -1.99
CA VAL A 25 14.89 -6.76 -1.39
C VAL A 25 13.89 -7.88 -1.09
N ALA A 26 12.70 -7.54 -0.59
CA ALA A 26 11.64 -8.51 -0.31
C ALA A 26 11.23 -9.29 -1.57
N LEU A 27 11.07 -8.62 -2.71
CA LEU A 27 10.77 -9.30 -3.98
C LEU A 27 11.90 -10.22 -4.44
N THR A 28 13.16 -9.77 -4.36
CA THR A 28 14.30 -10.63 -4.68
C THR A 28 14.32 -11.87 -3.80
N LYS A 29 14.12 -11.74 -2.49
CA LYS A 29 14.07 -12.88 -1.56
C LYS A 29 12.91 -13.82 -1.83
N LEU A 30 11.78 -13.30 -2.31
CA LEU A 30 10.66 -14.13 -2.74
C LEU A 30 11.02 -14.93 -4.00
N GLU A 31 11.68 -14.30 -4.99
CA GLU A 31 12.12 -14.99 -6.22
C GLU A 31 13.21 -16.04 -5.98
N THR A 32 14.14 -15.77 -5.05
CA THR A 32 15.20 -16.73 -4.68
C THR A 32 14.68 -17.85 -3.79
N GLY A 33 13.47 -17.73 -3.24
CA GLY A 33 12.88 -18.66 -2.30
C GLY A 33 13.40 -18.54 -0.86
N GLU A 34 14.16 -17.48 -0.55
CA GLU A 34 14.55 -17.13 0.83
C GLU A 34 13.33 -16.75 1.68
N CYS A 35 12.34 -16.09 1.07
CA CYS A 35 11.02 -15.85 1.65
C CYS A 35 9.97 -16.64 0.88
N LYS A 36 8.99 -17.21 1.59
CA LYS A 36 7.88 -17.95 0.95
C LYS A 36 6.72 -17.04 0.55
N GLU A 37 6.50 -16.01 1.34
CA GLU A 37 5.43 -15.04 1.20
C GLU A 37 5.96 -13.68 1.70
N VAL A 38 5.47 -12.59 1.12
CA VAL A 38 5.83 -11.22 1.53
C VAL A 38 4.58 -10.35 1.57
N MET A 39 4.50 -9.46 2.56
CA MET A 39 3.54 -8.38 2.59
C MET A 39 4.17 -7.16 1.91
N ILE A 40 3.70 -6.81 0.73
CA ILE A 40 4.22 -5.70 -0.09
C ILE A 40 3.06 -4.99 -0.80
N LEU A 41 3.31 -3.76 -1.25
CA LEU A 41 2.38 -3.05 -2.11
C LEU A 41 2.26 -3.76 -3.47
N GLU A 42 1.02 -3.98 -3.89
CA GLU A 42 0.64 -4.76 -5.05
C GLU A 42 1.30 -4.27 -6.35
N GLU A 43 1.40 -2.94 -6.54
CA GLU A 43 1.96 -2.35 -7.75
C GLU A 43 3.40 -2.80 -8.00
N SER A 44 4.15 -3.16 -6.95
CA SER A 44 5.52 -3.65 -7.08
C SER A 44 5.58 -5.04 -7.73
N VAL A 45 4.60 -5.90 -7.45
CA VAL A 45 4.49 -7.24 -8.07
C VAL A 45 3.95 -7.10 -9.49
N LEU A 46 2.89 -6.32 -9.70
CA LEU A 46 2.28 -6.15 -11.03
C LEU A 46 3.26 -5.55 -12.04
N LYS A 47 4.00 -4.52 -11.62
CA LYS A 47 5.07 -3.93 -12.43
C LYS A 47 6.10 -4.96 -12.85
N LYS A 48 6.57 -5.77 -11.91
CA LYS A 48 7.61 -6.76 -12.16
C LYS A 48 7.10 -7.91 -13.05
N ARG A 49 5.84 -8.31 -12.93
CA ARG A 49 5.19 -9.26 -13.86
C ARG A 49 5.11 -8.69 -15.27
N GLU A 50 4.64 -7.45 -15.43
CA GLU A 50 4.47 -6.83 -16.75
C GLU A 50 5.80 -6.50 -17.44
N GLU A 51 6.74 -5.88 -16.72
CA GLU A 51 8.00 -5.39 -17.29
C GLU A 51 9.07 -6.48 -17.43
N GLU A 52 9.12 -7.43 -16.48
CA GLU A 52 10.21 -8.42 -16.39
C GLU A 52 9.72 -9.86 -16.66
N GLY A 53 8.42 -10.08 -16.84
CA GLY A 53 7.86 -11.42 -17.03
C GLY A 53 8.01 -12.31 -15.79
N SER A 54 8.06 -11.72 -14.59
CA SER A 54 8.17 -12.48 -13.35
C SER A 54 6.96 -13.39 -13.12
N MET A 55 7.18 -14.55 -12.52
CA MET A 55 6.14 -15.54 -12.19
C MET A 55 5.53 -15.34 -10.80
N LEU A 56 5.96 -14.30 -10.06
CA LEU A 56 5.42 -13.97 -8.74
C LEU A 56 3.95 -13.60 -8.82
N GLU A 57 3.11 -14.11 -7.91
CA GLU A 57 1.67 -13.83 -7.91
C GLU A 57 1.25 -12.96 -6.72
N VAL A 58 0.19 -12.18 -6.93
CA VAL A 58 -0.48 -11.45 -5.86
C VAL A 58 -1.53 -12.36 -5.24
N ILE A 59 -1.50 -12.48 -3.91
CA ILE A 59 -2.55 -13.12 -3.13
C ILE A 59 -3.28 -12.08 -2.28
N TYR A 60 -4.61 -12.14 -2.26
CA TYR A 60 -5.44 -11.23 -1.47
C TYR A 60 -5.93 -11.96 -0.21
N PRO A 61 -5.57 -11.50 1.00
CA PRO A 61 -6.01 -12.13 2.24
C PRO A 61 -7.54 -12.12 2.36
N THR A 62 -8.13 -13.30 2.60
CA THR A 62 -9.60 -13.46 2.70
C THR A 62 -10.17 -12.87 3.99
N ASP A 63 -9.33 -12.70 5.01
CA ASP A 63 -9.67 -11.99 6.23
C ASP A 63 -9.40 -10.49 6.11
N GLY A 64 -8.97 -9.99 4.96
CA GLY A 64 -9.13 -8.59 4.58
C GLY A 64 -7.85 -7.94 4.06
N VAL A 65 -8.06 -7.04 3.10
CA VAL A 65 -6.99 -6.31 2.41
C VAL A 65 -6.75 -4.97 3.09
N ILE A 66 -5.49 -4.52 3.15
CA ILE A 66 -5.15 -3.16 3.60
C ILE A 66 -5.12 -2.26 2.36
N SER A 67 -6.10 -1.39 2.22
CA SER A 67 -6.05 -0.33 1.21
C SER A 67 -5.24 0.86 1.74
N THR A 68 -4.17 1.22 1.04
CA THR A 68 -3.32 2.37 1.39
C THR A 68 -3.60 3.51 0.42
N PRO A 69 -4.48 4.47 0.76
CA PRO A 69 -4.78 5.58 -0.12
C PRO A 69 -3.59 6.54 -0.22
N SER A 70 -3.35 7.06 -1.42
CA SER A 70 -2.35 8.11 -1.69
C SER A 70 -3.05 9.46 -1.82
N PRO A 71 -3.16 10.26 -0.74
CA PRO A 71 -3.85 11.55 -0.79
C PRO A 71 -3.06 12.57 -1.61
N ILE A 72 -3.78 13.38 -2.38
CA ILE A 72 -3.26 14.61 -2.98
C ILE A 72 -3.49 15.73 -1.97
N MET A 73 -2.46 16.56 -1.73
CA MET A 73 -2.53 17.67 -0.78
C MET A 73 -2.03 18.95 -1.45
N ILE A 74 -2.77 20.04 -1.25
CA ILE A 74 -2.38 21.39 -1.67
C ILE A 74 -1.81 22.11 -0.45
N ILE A 75 -0.62 22.71 -0.61
CA ILE A 75 -0.01 23.53 0.42
C ILE A 75 -0.70 24.89 0.45
N ASP A 76 -1.13 25.31 1.64
CA ASP A 76 -1.71 26.64 1.85
C ASP A 76 -0.78 27.73 1.31
N ASP A 77 -1.36 28.73 0.62
CA ASP A 77 -0.59 29.79 -0.04
C ASP A 77 0.29 30.58 0.95
N ALA A 78 -0.12 30.73 2.21
CA ALA A 78 0.69 31.38 3.25
C ALA A 78 1.98 30.61 3.57
N HIS A 79 2.05 29.33 3.19
CA HIS A 79 3.20 28.44 3.37
C HIS A 79 3.88 28.07 2.04
N SER A 80 3.43 28.62 0.91
CA SER A 80 3.96 28.33 -0.42
C SER A 80 4.75 29.53 -0.97
N ALA A 81 6.01 29.30 -1.38
CA ALA A 81 6.84 30.37 -1.97
C ALA A 81 6.25 30.96 -3.25
N ASN A 82 5.45 30.17 -3.98
CA ASN A 82 4.82 30.59 -5.24
C ASN A 82 3.36 31.02 -5.08
N GLY A 83 2.70 30.68 -3.96
CA GLY A 83 1.31 31.06 -3.64
C GLY A 83 0.34 30.86 -4.80
N ASN A 84 0.22 29.62 -5.31
CA ASN A 84 -0.55 29.32 -6.50
C ASN A 84 -1.47 28.11 -6.32
N ALA A 85 -2.34 28.18 -5.30
CA ALA A 85 -3.36 27.16 -5.04
C ALA A 85 -4.21 26.82 -6.28
N ALA A 86 -4.60 27.82 -7.09
CA ALA A 86 -5.41 27.60 -8.28
C ALA A 86 -4.75 26.66 -9.32
N ALA A 87 -3.43 26.76 -9.52
CA ALA A 87 -2.72 25.82 -10.40
C ALA A 87 -2.63 24.41 -9.77
N CYS A 88 -2.47 24.33 -8.46
CA CYS A 88 -2.48 23.05 -7.74
C CYS A 88 -3.85 22.36 -7.83
N GLU A 89 -4.94 23.10 -7.66
CA GLU A 89 -6.32 22.61 -7.81
C GLU A 89 -6.58 22.07 -9.21
N ALA A 90 -6.11 22.77 -10.25
CA ALA A 90 -6.24 22.30 -11.63
C ALA A 90 -5.50 20.98 -11.88
N VAL A 91 -4.33 20.79 -11.24
CA VAL A 91 -3.57 19.53 -11.33
C VAL A 91 -4.27 18.41 -10.55
N GLU A 92 -4.78 18.69 -9.35
CA GLU A 92 -5.58 17.76 -8.56
C GLU A 92 -6.82 17.29 -9.34
N GLU A 93 -7.59 18.22 -9.89
CA GLU A 93 -8.78 17.92 -10.69
C GLU A 93 -8.43 17.03 -11.89
N TRP A 94 -7.31 17.33 -12.56
CA TRP A 94 -6.82 16.49 -13.65
C TRP A 94 -6.48 15.07 -13.16
N PHE A 95 -5.77 14.91 -12.05
CA PHE A 95 -5.46 13.59 -11.47
C PHE A 95 -6.73 12.81 -11.12
N LEU A 96 -7.78 13.47 -10.63
CA LEU A 96 -9.06 12.85 -10.26
C LEU A 96 -10.01 12.63 -11.45
N SER A 97 -9.70 13.22 -12.61
CA SER A 97 -10.44 13.00 -13.85
C SER A 97 -10.26 11.58 -14.39
N THR A 98 -11.15 11.14 -15.28
CA THR A 98 -11.00 9.84 -15.97
C THR A 98 -9.67 9.73 -16.72
N GLU A 99 -9.17 10.82 -17.32
CA GLU A 99 -7.89 10.80 -18.05
C GLU A 99 -6.71 10.70 -17.08
N GLY A 100 -6.72 11.42 -15.96
CA GLY A 100 -5.67 11.28 -14.94
C GLY A 100 -5.63 9.87 -14.35
N GLN A 101 -6.80 9.31 -14.04
CA GLN A 101 -6.91 7.95 -13.50
C GLN A 101 -6.42 6.86 -14.46
N LYS A 102 -6.47 7.10 -15.77
CA LYS A 102 -5.84 6.20 -16.75
C LYS A 102 -4.34 6.07 -16.55
N TYR A 103 -3.65 7.14 -16.19
CA TYR A 103 -2.22 7.08 -15.87
C TYR A 103 -1.94 6.45 -14.50
N ILE A 104 -2.84 6.61 -13.53
CA ILE A 104 -2.76 5.90 -12.24
C ILE A 104 -2.83 4.39 -12.46
N VAL A 105 -3.80 3.93 -13.24
CA VAL A 105 -3.97 2.50 -13.55
C VAL A 105 -2.84 1.95 -14.42
N ALA A 106 -2.34 2.73 -15.38
CA ALA A 106 -1.15 2.38 -16.14
C ALA A 106 0.13 2.33 -15.28
N GLY A 107 0.13 3.03 -14.13
CA GLY A 107 1.17 2.94 -13.11
C GLY A 107 0.91 1.84 -12.08
N TRP A 108 0.15 0.81 -12.44
CA TRP A 108 -0.19 -0.37 -11.62
C TRP A 108 -1.01 -0.10 -10.34
N MET A 109 -1.57 1.10 -10.18
CA MET A 109 -2.36 1.46 -8.99
C MET A 109 -3.86 1.47 -9.28
N HIS A 110 -4.67 1.08 -8.31
CA HIS A 110 -6.12 1.12 -8.44
C HIS A 110 -6.66 2.56 -8.54
N SER A 111 -7.61 2.77 -9.45
CA SER A 111 -8.31 4.05 -9.55
C SER A 111 -9.17 4.31 -8.30
N VAL A 112 -9.15 5.55 -7.82
CA VAL A 112 -10.02 6.01 -6.72
C VAL A 112 -11.46 6.29 -7.17
N ARG A 113 -11.71 6.30 -8.49
CA ARG A 113 -13.04 6.49 -9.06
C ARG A 113 -13.78 5.16 -9.09
N SER A 114 -15.01 5.15 -8.56
CA SER A 114 -15.88 3.97 -8.60
C SER A 114 -16.39 3.63 -10.00
N ASP A 115 -16.34 4.58 -10.93
CA ASP A 115 -16.80 4.42 -12.32
C ASP A 115 -15.66 4.15 -13.32
N TYR A 116 -14.41 4.04 -12.85
CA TYR A 116 -13.30 3.72 -13.74
C TYR A 116 -13.34 2.22 -14.12
N PRO A 117 -13.30 1.88 -15.42
CA PRO A 117 -13.72 0.56 -15.88
C PRO A 117 -12.67 -0.55 -15.69
N ASN A 118 -11.39 -0.18 -15.61
CA ASN A 118 -10.28 -1.13 -15.68
C ASN A 118 -9.52 -1.18 -14.36
N ALA A 119 -9.22 -2.41 -13.90
CA ALA A 119 -8.19 -2.62 -12.90
C ALA A 119 -6.78 -2.46 -13.52
N PRO A 120 -5.74 -2.31 -12.69
CA PRO A 120 -4.35 -2.46 -13.13
C PRO A 120 -4.08 -3.78 -13.83
N TYR A 121 -2.97 -3.83 -14.58
CA TYR A 121 -2.50 -5.06 -15.22
C TYR A 121 -2.52 -6.24 -14.25
N ASP A 122 -3.26 -7.29 -14.60
CA ASP A 122 -3.31 -8.58 -13.90
C ASP A 122 -3.82 -8.54 -12.44
N ALA A 123 -4.36 -7.39 -11.99
CA ALA A 123 -5.04 -7.27 -10.71
C ALA A 123 -6.50 -7.72 -10.82
N ILE A 124 -7.09 -8.14 -9.69
CA ILE A 124 -8.53 -8.35 -9.62
C ILE A 124 -9.28 -7.00 -9.68
N PRO A 125 -10.59 -6.99 -9.97
CA PRO A 125 -11.37 -5.75 -10.01
C PRO A 125 -11.25 -4.93 -8.72
N THR A 126 -11.04 -3.61 -8.83
CA THR A 126 -10.95 -2.71 -7.68
C THR A 126 -12.13 -2.86 -6.72
N SER A 127 -13.34 -3.03 -7.25
CA SER A 127 -14.55 -3.23 -6.45
C SER A 127 -14.50 -4.50 -5.59
N GLU A 128 -13.84 -5.56 -6.06
CA GLU A 128 -13.66 -6.80 -5.32
C GLU A 128 -12.69 -6.59 -4.15
N ILE A 129 -11.54 -5.93 -4.39
CA ILE A 129 -10.59 -5.55 -3.32
C ILE A 129 -11.31 -4.71 -2.27
N MET A 130 -12.00 -3.66 -2.70
CA MET A 130 -12.69 -2.72 -1.80
C MET A 130 -13.80 -3.39 -0.97
N SER A 131 -14.41 -4.48 -1.46
CA SER A 131 -15.40 -5.25 -0.69
C SER A 131 -14.79 -6.00 0.50
N GLY A 132 -13.49 -6.31 0.43
CA GLY A 132 -12.73 -7.02 1.45
C GLY A 132 -11.78 -6.14 2.25
N VAL A 133 -11.83 -4.81 2.12
CA VAL A 133 -10.89 -3.94 2.85
C VAL A 133 -11.13 -3.98 4.36
N MET A 134 -10.05 -4.19 5.10
CA MET A 134 -10.04 -4.08 6.55
C MET A 134 -10.14 -2.60 6.97
N PRO A 135 -10.98 -2.25 7.96
CA PRO A 135 -11.04 -0.89 8.47
C PRO A 135 -9.71 -0.49 9.11
N VAL A 136 -9.26 0.73 8.85
CA VAL A 136 -8.06 1.33 9.43
C VAL A 136 -8.46 2.61 10.16
N ASP A 137 -8.11 2.71 11.45
CA ASP A 137 -8.24 3.96 12.21
C ASP A 137 -7.04 4.86 11.91
N TRP A 138 -7.17 5.69 10.87
CA TRP A 138 -6.12 6.61 10.44
C TRP A 138 -5.74 7.64 11.51
N VAL A 139 -6.69 8.06 12.36
CA VAL A 139 -6.44 9.01 13.46
C VAL A 139 -5.57 8.33 14.52
N LYS A 140 -5.88 7.08 14.87
CA LYS A 140 -5.04 6.28 15.76
C LYS A 140 -3.65 6.04 15.18
N CYS A 141 -3.55 5.67 13.89
CA CYS A 141 -2.26 5.47 13.22
C CYS A 141 -1.36 6.70 13.28
N TYR A 142 -1.93 7.90 13.19
CA TYR A 142 -1.21 9.16 13.33
C TYR A 142 -0.86 9.49 14.79
N THR A 143 -1.85 9.44 15.69
CA THR A 143 -1.71 9.89 17.08
C THR A 143 -0.94 8.93 17.98
N GLN A 144 -0.94 7.63 17.66
CA GLN A 144 -0.26 6.56 18.42
C GLN A 144 0.86 5.90 17.61
N ARG A 145 1.41 6.64 16.63
CA ARG A 145 2.39 6.10 15.68
C ARG A 145 3.60 5.48 16.39
N GLU A 146 4.13 6.17 17.38
CA GLU A 146 5.36 5.74 18.07
C GLU A 146 5.09 4.52 18.94
N GLU A 147 3.97 4.49 19.67
CA GLU A 147 3.58 3.34 20.49
C GLU A 147 3.37 2.09 19.63
N ILE A 148 2.67 2.22 18.50
CA ILE A 148 2.45 1.11 17.55
C ILE A 148 3.79 0.62 16.98
N ARG A 149 4.69 1.55 16.61
CA ARG A 149 6.01 1.20 16.08
C ARG A 149 6.89 0.51 17.12
N THR A 150 6.94 1.02 18.34
CA THR A 150 7.70 0.43 19.45
C THR A 150 7.20 -0.98 19.73
N LEU A 151 5.87 -1.17 19.83
CA LEU A 151 5.30 -2.49 20.05
C LEU A 151 5.67 -3.47 18.93
N PHE A 152 5.60 -3.04 17.67
CA PHE A 152 6.03 -3.88 16.54
C PHE A 152 7.52 -4.21 16.63
N GLN A 153 8.37 -3.23 16.91
CA GLN A 153 9.81 -3.43 17.02
C GLN A 153 10.16 -4.41 18.15
N GLU A 154 9.64 -4.21 19.35
CA GLU A 154 9.92 -5.05 20.51
C GLU A 154 9.51 -6.52 20.33
N ASN A 155 8.49 -6.79 19.50
CA ASN A 155 7.97 -8.14 19.29
C ASN A 155 8.45 -8.79 17.98
N VAL A 156 8.86 -8.02 16.97
CA VAL A 156 9.15 -8.55 15.63
C VAL A 156 10.61 -8.35 15.20
N THR A 157 11.34 -7.36 15.75
CA THR A 157 12.74 -7.19 15.34
C THR A 157 13.60 -8.35 15.84
N VAL A 158 14.33 -8.95 14.90
CA VAL A 158 15.37 -9.94 15.19
C VAL A 158 16.49 -9.25 15.98
N PRO A 159 16.95 -9.79 17.12
CA PRO A 159 18.16 -9.31 17.77
C PRO A 159 19.33 -9.29 16.78
N GLN A 160 20.13 -8.22 16.81
CA GLN A 160 21.38 -8.13 16.03
C GLN A 160 22.34 -9.27 16.38
#